data_AF-A0A846PBQ7-F1
#
_entry.id   AF-A0A846PBQ7-F1
#
_cell.length_a   1.000
_cell.length_b   1.000
_cell.length_c   1.000
_cell.angle_alpha   90.00
_cell.angle_beta   90.00
_cell.angle_gamma   90.00
#
_symmetry.space_group_name_H-M   'P 1'
#
loop_
_entity.id
_entity.type
_entity.pdbx_description
1 polymer ?
#
loop_
_entity_poly.entity_id
_entity_poly.type
_entity_poly.pdbx_seq_one_letter_code
_entity_poly.pdbx_strand_id
1 'polypeptide(L)'
;MKKTEKEPLIRGFLFACTEKTEAECFQRLLFGTSKVYAPIVVKVRKGDLLFLNNLDTNTLYGVFKAVSESGMDIQPDAWDGKYPYQVKVALLGEKIALRKARRILKKFNIKRNTPILGRDLIDLLNLFLPSPLLLDNNPELSKPAHLILEQKEKIAERIGETDIEQEIPLVEATTLWDFPRQSYGLTPKGNNKYPGVTPALIIYNLLWRYTEHGDLVIDPMCG
;
A
#
# COMPACT_ATOMS: atom_id res chain seq x y z
N MET A 1 19.72 -16.72 20.49
CA MET A 1 18.38 -16.20 20.80
C MET A 1 17.59 -16.10 19.50
N LYS A 2 16.54 -16.92 19.31
CA LYS A 2 15.62 -16.75 18.19
C LYS A 2 14.87 -15.44 18.42
N LYS A 3 15.12 -14.39 17.62
CA LYS A 3 14.23 -13.23 17.55
C LYS A 3 12.88 -13.79 17.09
N THR A 4 11.88 -13.80 17.95
CA THR A 4 10.49 -13.95 17.52
C THR A 4 10.19 -12.75 16.62
N GLU A 5 10.25 -12.95 15.31
CA GLU A 5 9.86 -11.93 14.35
C GLU A 5 8.38 -11.65 14.56
N LYS A 6 8.10 -10.48 15.16
CA LYS A 6 6.74 -10.01 15.37
C LYS A 6 6.09 -9.79 14.00
N GLU A 7 4.85 -10.23 13.83
CA GLU A 7 4.12 -10.01 12.57
C GLU A 7 4.09 -8.51 12.20
N PRO A 8 4.22 -8.17 10.91
CA PRO A 8 4.20 -6.78 10.46
C PRO A 8 2.85 -6.11 10.78
N LEU A 9 2.83 -4.78 10.85
CA LEU A 9 1.59 -4.03 11.03
C LEU A 9 0.73 -4.13 9.77
N ILE A 10 -0.59 -4.19 9.95
CA ILE A 10 -1.54 -4.18 8.84
C ILE A 10 -1.77 -2.72 8.41
N ARG A 11 -1.59 -2.45 7.12
CA ARG A 11 -1.74 -1.12 6.53
C ARG A 11 -2.75 -1.15 5.39
N GLY A 12 -3.22 0.02 4.99
CA GLY A 12 -4.16 0.19 3.87
C GLY A 12 -3.50 0.86 2.68
N PHE A 13 -3.83 0.42 1.46
CA PHE A 13 -3.35 1.02 0.22
C PHE A 13 -4.50 1.27 -0.74
N LEU A 14 -4.46 2.42 -1.40
CA LEU A 14 -5.46 2.83 -2.39
C LEU A 14 -4.92 2.61 -3.80
N PHE A 15 -5.61 1.80 -4.58
CA PHE A 15 -5.42 1.66 -6.01
C PHE A 15 -6.53 2.39 -6.76
N ALA A 16 -6.34 2.62 -8.05
CA ALA A 16 -7.37 3.21 -8.89
C ALA A 16 -7.52 2.47 -10.20
N CYS A 17 -8.75 2.43 -10.70
CA CYS A 17 -9.11 1.92 -12.00
C CYS A 17 -10.04 2.91 -12.72
N THR A 18 -10.38 2.55 -13.94
CA THR A 18 -11.40 3.19 -14.79
C THR A 18 -12.41 2.12 -15.20
N GLU A 19 -13.49 2.51 -15.87
CA GLU A 19 -14.45 1.54 -16.44
C GLU A 19 -13.77 0.53 -17.39
N LYS A 20 -12.69 0.95 -18.06
CA LYS A 20 -11.93 0.11 -18.99
C LYS A 20 -11.14 -1.00 -18.29
N THR A 21 -10.70 -0.79 -17.07
CA THR A 21 -9.76 -1.69 -16.36
C THR A 21 -10.39 -2.42 -15.20
N GLU A 22 -11.55 -1.96 -14.72
CA GLU A 22 -12.23 -2.48 -13.52
C GLU A 22 -12.55 -3.99 -13.63
N ALA A 23 -13.15 -4.42 -14.74
CA ALA A 23 -13.54 -5.81 -14.92
C ALA A 23 -12.32 -6.75 -14.81
N GLU A 24 -11.21 -6.37 -15.43
CA GLU A 24 -9.97 -7.13 -15.41
C GLU A 24 -9.34 -7.17 -14.01
N CYS A 25 -9.38 -6.06 -13.24
CA CYS A 25 -8.92 -6.04 -11.85
C CYS A 25 -9.62 -7.11 -11.00
N PHE A 26 -10.94 -7.25 -11.17
CA PHE A 26 -11.73 -8.22 -10.41
C PHE A 26 -11.59 -9.65 -10.93
N GLN A 27 -11.54 -9.84 -12.25
CA GLN A 27 -11.39 -11.16 -12.86
C GLN A 27 -10.04 -11.80 -12.50
N ARG A 28 -8.96 -11.02 -12.55
CA ARG A 28 -7.60 -11.50 -12.24
C ARG A 28 -7.27 -11.46 -10.76
N LEU A 29 -8.10 -10.78 -9.95
CA LEU A 29 -7.78 -10.43 -8.55
C LEU A 29 -6.37 -9.82 -8.45
N LEU A 30 -6.11 -8.85 -9.31
CA LEU A 30 -4.80 -8.24 -9.50
C LEU A 30 -5.00 -6.74 -9.57
N PHE A 31 -4.28 -6.00 -8.74
CA PHE A 31 -4.26 -4.54 -8.81
C PHE A 31 -2.90 -4.07 -9.30
N GLY A 32 -2.92 -3.11 -10.23
CA GLY A 32 -1.73 -2.59 -10.88
C GLY A 32 -1.64 -1.07 -10.79
N THR A 33 -0.44 -0.53 -10.91
CA THR A 33 -0.23 0.90 -11.13
C THR A 33 0.92 1.18 -12.10
N SER A 34 0.98 2.43 -12.56
CA SER A 34 2.10 2.98 -13.34
C SER A 34 3.24 3.45 -12.44
N LYS A 35 4.40 3.75 -13.02
CA LYS A 35 5.61 4.26 -12.31
C LYS A 35 5.34 5.41 -11.33
N VAL A 36 4.39 6.29 -11.63
CA VAL A 36 4.03 7.44 -10.75
C VAL A 36 3.66 7.04 -9.32
N TYR A 37 3.01 5.89 -9.12
CA TYR A 37 2.64 5.39 -7.79
C TYR A 37 3.40 4.12 -7.41
N ALA A 38 4.39 3.74 -8.20
CA ALA A 38 5.24 2.62 -7.86
C ALA A 38 5.93 2.77 -6.49
N PRO A 39 6.46 3.96 -6.09
CA PRO A 39 7.14 4.11 -4.79
C PRO A 39 6.27 3.78 -3.57
N ILE A 40 4.95 3.92 -3.68
CA ILE A 40 4.02 3.53 -2.60
C ILE A 40 3.60 2.07 -2.74
N VAL A 41 3.34 1.59 -3.96
CA VAL A 41 2.87 0.22 -4.19
C VAL A 41 3.96 -0.81 -3.90
N VAL A 42 5.25 -0.49 -4.13
CA VAL A 42 6.33 -1.43 -3.80
C VAL A 42 6.41 -1.78 -2.31
N LYS A 43 5.82 -0.94 -1.45
CA LYS A 43 5.80 -1.13 0.00
C LYS A 43 4.73 -2.13 0.44
N VAL A 44 3.83 -2.55 -0.46
CA VAL A 44 2.74 -3.48 -0.15
C VAL A 44 3.30 -4.86 0.15
N ARG A 45 2.90 -5.40 1.29
CA ARG A 45 3.26 -6.72 1.78
C ARG A 45 2.05 -7.64 1.83
N LYS A 46 2.32 -8.94 1.85
CA LYS A 46 1.27 -9.93 2.10
C LYS A 46 0.60 -9.63 3.44
N GLY A 47 -0.73 -9.53 3.43
CA GLY A 47 -1.53 -9.22 4.60
C GLY A 47 -2.04 -7.78 4.69
N ASP A 48 -1.45 -6.84 3.94
CA ASP A 48 -1.98 -5.48 3.85
C ASP A 48 -3.38 -5.46 3.23
N LEU A 49 -4.13 -4.42 3.53
CA LEU A 49 -5.47 -4.18 3.02
C LEU A 49 -5.43 -3.23 1.82
N LEU A 50 -6.25 -3.54 0.81
CA LEU A 50 -6.29 -2.81 -0.44
C LEU A 50 -7.71 -2.36 -0.74
N PHE A 51 -7.80 -1.16 -1.31
CA PHE A 51 -9.04 -0.55 -1.77
C PHE A 51 -8.89 -0.12 -3.22
N LEU A 52 -9.94 -0.28 -4.02
CA LEU A 52 -9.90 0.07 -5.44
C LEU A 52 -10.89 1.21 -5.71
N ASN A 53 -10.40 2.35 -6.17
CA ASN A 53 -11.23 3.50 -6.53
C ASN A 53 -11.43 3.57 -8.05
N ASN A 54 -12.65 3.35 -8.52
CA ASN A 54 -12.98 3.64 -9.92
C ASN A 54 -13.21 5.15 -10.08
N LEU A 55 -12.32 5.80 -10.85
CA LEU A 55 -12.29 7.24 -11.04
C LEU A 55 -13.46 7.76 -11.88
N ASP A 56 -13.94 6.94 -12.81
CA ASP A 56 -15.02 7.27 -13.75
C ASP A 56 -16.38 7.17 -13.03
N THR A 57 -16.63 6.05 -12.36
CA THR A 57 -17.90 5.80 -11.65
C THR A 57 -17.96 6.43 -10.25
N ASN A 58 -16.83 6.96 -9.75
CA ASN A 58 -16.72 7.54 -8.41
C ASN A 58 -17.14 6.55 -7.30
N THR A 59 -16.69 5.29 -7.45
CA THR A 59 -17.03 4.16 -6.59
C THR A 59 -15.76 3.61 -5.93
N LEU A 60 -15.81 3.44 -4.61
CA LEU A 60 -14.75 2.83 -3.82
C LEU A 60 -15.13 1.38 -3.50
N TYR A 61 -14.31 0.45 -3.96
CA TYR A 61 -14.46 -0.97 -3.68
C TYR A 61 -13.52 -1.41 -2.57
N GLY A 62 -14.01 -2.31 -1.74
CA GLY A 62 -13.28 -2.93 -0.65
C GLY A 62 -14.09 -4.06 -0.01
N VAL A 63 -13.52 -4.81 0.93
CA VAL A 63 -12.11 -4.76 1.36
C VAL A 63 -11.36 -5.90 0.68
N PHE A 64 -10.16 -5.62 0.15
CA PHE A 64 -9.28 -6.64 -0.40
C PHE A 64 -8.08 -6.85 0.52
N LYS A 65 -7.49 -8.04 0.49
CA LYS A 65 -6.25 -8.38 1.21
C LYS A 65 -5.16 -8.77 0.21
N ALA A 66 -3.96 -8.23 0.38
CA ALA A 66 -2.79 -8.65 -0.40
C ALA A 66 -2.45 -10.10 -0.07
N VAL A 67 -2.40 -10.94 -1.10
CA VAL A 67 -1.98 -12.35 -0.98
C VAL A 67 -0.55 -12.58 -1.49
N SER A 68 0.06 -11.54 -2.07
CA SER A 68 1.47 -11.49 -2.45
C SER A 68 2.11 -10.19 -1.95
N GLU A 69 3.43 -10.18 -1.88
CA GLU A 69 4.19 -8.94 -1.97
C GLU A 69 3.89 -8.24 -3.31
N SER A 70 4.16 -6.95 -3.39
CA SER A 70 4.19 -6.27 -4.69
C SER A 70 5.29 -6.82 -5.58
N GLY A 71 5.08 -6.78 -6.90
CA GLY A 71 6.05 -7.21 -7.88
C GLY A 71 5.81 -6.55 -9.22
N MET A 72 6.84 -6.49 -10.06
CA MET A 72 6.65 -6.08 -11.44
C MET A 72 6.17 -7.24 -12.31
N ASP A 73 5.22 -6.95 -13.20
CA ASP A 73 4.72 -7.84 -14.26
C ASP A 73 4.41 -9.26 -13.77
N ILE A 74 3.77 -9.34 -12.60
CA ILE A 74 3.27 -10.61 -12.03
C ILE A 74 2.39 -11.35 -13.05
N GLN A 75 1.57 -10.60 -13.78
CA GLN A 75 0.90 -11.00 -15.02
C GLN A 75 1.23 -9.93 -16.09
N PRO A 76 2.21 -10.19 -16.97
CA PRO A 76 2.68 -9.22 -17.95
C PRO A 76 1.61 -8.80 -18.97
N ASP A 77 0.64 -9.66 -19.24
CA ASP A 77 -0.45 -9.44 -20.19
C ASP A 77 -1.60 -8.57 -19.62
N ALA A 78 -1.59 -8.32 -18.30
CA ALA A 78 -2.67 -7.56 -17.66
C ALA A 78 -2.72 -6.11 -18.14
N TRP A 79 -3.91 -5.65 -18.53
CA TRP A 79 -4.16 -4.31 -19.06
C TRP A 79 -3.24 -3.90 -20.23
N ASP A 80 -2.88 -4.85 -21.09
CA ASP A 80 -1.92 -4.68 -22.19
C ASP A 80 -0.53 -4.20 -21.72
N GLY A 81 -0.11 -4.57 -20.50
CA GLY A 81 1.17 -4.17 -19.92
C GLY A 81 1.25 -2.72 -19.43
N LYS A 82 0.13 -1.99 -19.38
CA LYS A 82 0.11 -0.56 -18.98
C LYS A 82 0.42 -0.33 -17.50
N TYR A 83 0.20 -1.32 -16.65
CA TYR A 83 0.35 -1.21 -15.20
C TYR A 83 1.26 -2.32 -14.66
N PRO A 84 2.59 -2.15 -14.76
CA PRO A 84 3.54 -3.21 -14.44
C PRO A 84 3.70 -3.44 -12.94
N TYR A 85 3.44 -2.45 -12.08
CA TYR A 85 3.62 -2.61 -10.63
C TYR A 85 2.36 -3.22 -10.01
N GLN A 86 2.40 -4.52 -9.74
CA GLN A 86 1.24 -5.35 -9.49
C GLN A 86 1.25 -5.97 -8.10
N VAL A 87 0.04 -6.24 -7.59
CA VAL A 87 -0.20 -6.95 -6.33
C VAL A 87 -1.35 -7.93 -6.54
N LYS A 88 -1.15 -9.21 -6.20
CA LYS A 88 -2.25 -10.18 -6.15
C LYS A 88 -3.07 -9.94 -4.90
N VAL A 89 -4.39 -9.94 -5.05
CA VAL A 89 -5.33 -9.71 -3.97
C VAL A 89 -6.30 -10.87 -3.80
N ALA A 90 -6.98 -10.91 -2.67
CA ALA A 90 -8.18 -11.71 -2.45
C ALA A 90 -9.25 -10.82 -1.84
N LEU A 91 -10.52 -11.12 -2.12
CA LEU A 91 -11.64 -10.48 -1.43
C LEU A 91 -11.63 -10.88 0.04
N LEU A 92 -11.70 -9.89 0.93
CA LEU A 92 -11.84 -10.11 2.36
C LEU A 92 -13.33 -10.19 2.68
N GLY A 93 -13.93 -11.35 2.42
CA GLY A 93 -15.37 -11.54 2.48
C GLY A 93 -16.02 -11.28 1.13
N GLU A 94 -16.79 -10.20 1.00
CA GLU A 94 -17.57 -9.87 -0.19
C GLU A 94 -17.18 -8.52 -0.81
N LYS A 95 -17.47 -8.35 -2.10
CA LYS A 95 -17.17 -7.10 -2.82
C LYS A 95 -18.19 -6.04 -2.47
N ILE A 96 -17.81 -5.07 -1.65
CA ILE A 96 -18.67 -3.96 -1.25
C ILE A 96 -18.31 -2.73 -2.08
N ALA A 97 -19.34 -2.05 -2.61
CA ALA A 97 -19.20 -0.88 -3.44
C ALA A 97 -19.78 0.36 -2.74
N LEU A 98 -18.91 1.32 -2.40
CA LEU A 98 -19.30 2.58 -1.78
C LEU A 98 -19.31 3.70 -2.80
N ARG A 99 -20.50 4.26 -3.06
CA ARG A 99 -20.64 5.43 -3.94
C ARG A 99 -20.06 6.69 -3.29
N LYS A 100 -19.76 7.70 -4.11
CA LYS A 100 -19.22 9.01 -3.69
C LYS A 100 -17.80 8.88 -3.12
N ALA A 101 -16.95 8.06 -3.76
CA ALA A 101 -15.57 7.81 -3.36
C ALA A 101 -14.78 9.09 -3.08
N ARG A 102 -14.86 10.09 -3.98
CA ARG A 102 -14.18 11.40 -3.79
C ARG A 102 -14.52 12.07 -2.45
N ARG A 103 -15.78 11.98 -2.01
CA ARG A 103 -16.22 12.55 -0.73
C ARG A 103 -15.67 11.77 0.46
N ILE A 104 -15.67 10.43 0.35
CA ILE A 104 -15.13 9.53 1.37
C ILE A 104 -13.63 9.79 1.53
N LEU A 105 -12.86 9.69 0.45
CA LEU A 105 -11.41 9.88 0.45
C LEU A 105 -11.01 11.27 0.98
N LYS A 106 -11.76 12.32 0.59
CA LYS A 106 -11.53 13.68 1.13
C LYS A 106 -11.85 13.77 2.63
N LYS A 107 -12.92 13.15 3.11
CA LYS A 107 -13.33 13.17 4.52
C LYS A 107 -12.25 12.56 5.43
N PHE A 108 -11.65 11.46 5.00
CA PHE A 108 -10.61 10.75 5.76
C PHE A 108 -9.19 11.18 5.36
N ASN A 109 -9.04 12.23 4.55
CA ASN A 109 -7.74 12.70 4.03
C ASN A 109 -6.88 11.58 3.39
N ILE A 110 -7.52 10.58 2.79
CA ILE A 110 -6.86 9.44 2.16
C ILE A 110 -6.35 9.86 0.78
N LYS A 111 -5.05 9.64 0.55
CA LYS A 111 -4.39 9.91 -0.73
C LYS A 111 -3.83 8.62 -1.32
N ARG A 112 -3.70 8.59 -2.65
CA ARG A 112 -3.18 7.42 -3.37
C ARG A 112 -1.68 7.18 -3.14
N ASN A 113 -0.93 8.20 -2.74
CA ASN A 113 0.52 8.15 -2.56
C ASN A 113 0.96 7.92 -1.10
N THR A 114 0.02 7.63 -0.19
CA THR A 114 0.29 7.45 1.24
C THR A 114 -0.38 6.18 1.75
N PRO A 115 0.29 5.39 2.61
CA PRO A 115 -0.37 4.28 3.27
C PRO A 115 -1.40 4.80 4.27
N ILE A 116 -2.50 4.08 4.42
CA ILE A 116 -3.58 4.35 5.39
C ILE A 116 -3.26 3.53 6.64
N LEU A 117 -3.23 4.17 7.80
CA LEU A 117 -2.66 3.60 9.02
C LEU A 117 -3.58 3.81 10.22
N GLY A 118 -3.49 2.90 11.21
CA GLY A 118 -4.11 3.05 12.51
C GLY A 118 -5.60 3.44 12.45
N ARG A 119 -5.93 4.58 13.05
CA ARG A 119 -7.31 5.09 13.16
C ARG A 119 -7.95 5.36 11.80
N ASP A 120 -7.23 5.95 10.85
CA ASP A 120 -7.78 6.27 9.53
C ASP A 120 -8.18 5.00 8.77
N LEU A 121 -7.40 3.92 8.94
CA LEU A 121 -7.71 2.62 8.35
C LEU A 121 -8.94 2.00 9.02
N ILE A 122 -9.01 2.03 10.35
CA ILE A 122 -10.17 1.53 11.11
C ILE A 122 -11.45 2.27 10.70
N ASP A 123 -11.38 3.59 10.61
CA ASP A 123 -12.52 4.43 10.25
C ASP A 123 -13.00 4.16 8.82
N LEU A 124 -12.06 3.90 7.90
CA LEU A 124 -12.39 3.46 6.55
C LEU A 124 -13.06 2.08 6.54
N LEU A 125 -12.53 1.10 7.29
CA LEU A 125 -13.10 -0.25 7.39
C LEU A 125 -14.53 -0.23 7.94
N ASN A 126 -14.84 0.68 8.87
CA ASN A 126 -16.20 0.83 9.40
C ASN A 126 -17.24 1.17 8.33
N LEU A 127 -16.85 1.78 7.21
CA LEU A 127 -17.76 2.06 6.09
C LEU A 127 -18.13 0.80 5.30
N PHE A 128 -17.30 -0.24 5.40
CA PHE A 128 -17.49 -1.53 4.72
C PHE A 128 -18.15 -2.58 5.63
N LEU A 129 -18.41 -2.24 6.89
CA LEU A 129 -19.18 -3.12 7.77
C LEU A 129 -20.68 -2.83 7.61
N PRO A 130 -21.53 -3.87 7.55
CA PRO A 130 -22.97 -3.68 7.61
C PRO A 130 -23.37 -3.01 8.94
N SER A 131 -24.49 -2.29 8.95
CA SER A 131 -25.02 -1.66 10.17
C SER A 131 -25.17 -2.70 11.30
N PRO A 132 -24.85 -2.37 12.56
CA PRO A 132 -24.94 -3.30 13.70
C PRO A 132 -26.31 -3.99 13.81
N LEU A 133 -27.39 -3.28 13.47
CA LEU A 133 -28.77 -3.82 13.46
C LEU A 133 -28.99 -4.97 12.46
N LEU A 134 -28.13 -5.11 11.44
CA LEU A 134 -28.22 -6.18 10.44
C LEU A 134 -27.38 -7.41 10.81
N LEU A 135 -26.38 -7.25 11.69
CA LEU A 135 -25.50 -8.34 12.12
C LEU A 135 -26.19 -9.27 13.12
N ASP A 136 -26.98 -8.73 14.04
CA ASP A 136 -27.69 -9.52 15.06
C ASP A 136 -28.84 -10.36 14.48
N ASN A 137 -29.35 -10.00 13.31
CA ASN A 137 -30.54 -10.60 12.70
C ASN A 137 -30.25 -11.68 11.65
N ASN A 138 -29.01 -11.84 11.17
CA ASN A 138 -28.71 -12.80 10.10
C ASN A 138 -27.32 -13.46 10.24
N PRO A 139 -27.24 -14.72 10.70
CA PRO A 139 -25.99 -15.46 10.85
C PRO A 139 -25.21 -15.67 9.55
N GLU A 140 -25.82 -15.60 8.36
CA GLU A 140 -25.08 -15.77 7.10
C GLU A 140 -24.32 -14.51 6.67
N LEU A 141 -24.79 -13.33 7.07
CA LEU A 141 -24.08 -12.05 6.88
C LEU A 141 -22.84 -11.93 7.80
N SER A 142 -22.70 -12.87 8.74
CA SER A 142 -21.66 -12.84 9.78
C SER A 142 -20.25 -13.14 9.26
N LYS A 143 -20.08 -14.04 8.28
CA LYS A 143 -18.73 -14.51 7.89
C LYS A 143 -17.89 -13.43 7.20
N PRO A 144 -18.39 -12.70 6.17
CA PRO A 144 -17.62 -11.64 5.52
C PRO A 144 -17.29 -10.49 6.48
N ALA A 145 -18.28 -10.05 7.26
CA ALA A 145 -18.11 -8.98 8.23
C ALA A 145 -17.14 -9.36 9.35
N HIS A 146 -17.17 -10.61 9.81
CA HIS A 146 -16.25 -11.12 10.83
C HIS A 146 -14.79 -11.06 10.37
N LEU A 147 -14.49 -11.35 9.10
CA LEU A 147 -13.11 -11.24 8.58
C LEU A 147 -12.60 -9.80 8.62
N ILE A 148 -13.45 -8.82 8.28
CA ILE A 148 -13.11 -7.39 8.36
C ILE A 148 -12.95 -6.96 9.82
N LEU A 149 -13.84 -7.41 10.72
CA LEU A 149 -13.76 -7.16 12.16
C LEU A 149 -12.46 -7.71 12.76
N GLU A 150 -12.06 -8.92 12.40
CA GLU A 150 -10.79 -9.52 12.85
C GLU A 150 -9.58 -8.66 12.45
N GLN A 151 -9.54 -8.16 11.20
CA GLN A 151 -8.44 -7.26 10.81
C GLN A 151 -8.49 -5.95 11.58
N LYS A 152 -9.69 -5.40 11.82
CA LYS A 152 -9.89 -4.17 12.58
C LYS A 152 -9.38 -4.31 14.03
N GLU A 153 -9.66 -5.42 14.70
CA GLU A 153 -9.17 -5.71 16.05
C GLU A 153 -7.63 -5.77 16.08
N LYS A 154 -7.02 -6.51 15.15
CA LYS A 154 -5.55 -6.58 15.02
C LYS A 154 -4.89 -5.22 14.81
N ILE A 155 -5.53 -4.35 14.02
CA ILE A 155 -5.06 -2.97 13.82
C ILE A 155 -5.23 -2.16 15.12
N ALA A 156 -6.37 -2.30 15.80
CA ALA A 156 -6.72 -1.55 17.00
C ALA A 156 -5.75 -1.81 18.16
N GLU A 157 -5.35 -3.06 18.37
CA GLU A 157 -4.38 -3.46 19.41
C GLU A 157 -3.00 -2.81 19.22
N ARG A 158 -2.66 -2.43 17.98
CA ARG A 158 -1.31 -1.99 17.60
C ARG A 158 -1.26 -0.56 17.05
N ILE A 159 -2.31 0.25 17.28
CA ILE A 159 -2.40 1.66 16.82
C ILE A 159 -1.18 2.51 17.23
N GLY A 160 -0.59 2.24 18.40
CA GLY A 160 0.55 3.00 18.92
C GLY A 160 1.91 2.61 18.33
N GLU A 161 1.97 1.56 17.51
CA GLU A 161 3.22 1.11 16.89
C GLU A 161 3.51 1.88 15.60
N THR A 162 4.78 2.24 15.38
CA THR A 162 5.23 2.89 14.13
C THR A 162 5.76 1.82 13.17
N ASP A 163 5.29 1.83 11.93
CA ASP A 163 5.79 0.92 10.90
C ASP A 163 7.12 1.42 10.33
N ILE A 164 8.09 0.51 10.18
CA ILE A 164 9.39 0.78 9.55
C ILE A 164 9.28 1.34 8.13
N GLU A 165 8.15 1.16 7.44
CA GLU A 165 7.93 1.66 6.07
C GLU A 165 7.47 3.13 6.04
N GLN A 166 7.03 3.67 7.19
CA GLN A 166 6.87 5.12 7.36
C GLN A 166 8.23 5.83 7.27
N GLU A 167 9.32 5.08 7.39
CA GLU A 167 10.67 5.59 7.23
C GLU A 167 11.06 5.86 5.78
N ILE A 168 10.49 5.09 4.83
CA ILE A 168 10.90 5.19 3.43
C ILE A 168 10.38 6.50 2.85
N PRO A 169 11.28 7.43 2.46
CA PRO A 169 10.91 8.77 2.07
C PRO A 169 10.10 8.78 0.77
N LEU A 170 9.38 9.88 0.55
CA LEU A 170 8.81 10.16 -0.76
C LEU A 170 9.93 10.57 -1.72
N VAL A 171 9.75 10.28 -3.01
CA VAL A 171 10.67 10.74 -4.06
C VAL A 171 10.53 12.26 -4.17
N GLU A 172 11.60 13.01 -3.89
CA GLU A 172 11.62 14.47 -3.95
C GLU A 172 11.85 15.00 -5.37
N ALA A 173 11.32 16.18 -5.67
CA ALA A 173 11.41 16.81 -6.99
C ALA A 173 12.86 17.15 -7.40
N THR A 174 13.70 17.51 -6.43
CA THR A 174 15.12 17.84 -6.60
C THR A 174 15.99 16.83 -5.85
N THR A 175 17.20 16.57 -6.35
CA THR A 175 18.20 15.74 -5.67
C THR A 175 19.37 16.65 -5.29
N LEU A 176 19.34 17.19 -4.06
CA LEU A 176 20.43 18.01 -3.53
C LEU A 176 21.34 17.15 -2.65
N TRP A 177 22.59 17.55 -2.46
CA TRP A 177 23.48 16.87 -1.49
C TRP A 177 23.11 17.23 -0.04
N ASP A 178 22.40 18.34 0.16
CA ASP A 178 21.97 18.86 1.46
C ASP A 178 20.66 18.22 1.91
N PHE A 179 20.73 17.00 2.44
CA PHE A 179 19.60 16.38 3.13
C PHE A 179 19.63 16.66 4.64
N PRO A 180 18.47 16.81 5.31
CA PRO A 180 18.41 17.10 6.74
C PRO A 180 18.99 15.96 7.60
N ARG A 181 19.11 14.74 7.05
CA ARG A 181 19.72 13.57 7.69
C ARG A 181 20.40 12.68 6.65
N GLN A 182 21.51 12.04 7.06
CA GLN A 182 22.28 11.09 6.23
C GLN A 182 21.52 9.78 5.96
N SER A 183 20.77 9.29 6.96
CA SER A 183 19.92 8.11 6.86
C SER A 183 18.48 8.52 7.20
N TYR A 184 17.54 8.06 6.40
CA TYR A 184 16.12 8.12 6.75
C TYR A 184 15.76 6.92 7.62
N GLY A 185 14.76 7.07 8.49
CA GLY A 185 14.25 5.98 9.30
C GLY A 185 15.01 5.60 10.56
N LEU A 186 14.52 4.58 11.24
CA LEU A 186 15.10 3.93 12.42
C LEU A 186 16.17 2.92 12.02
N THR A 187 16.02 2.27 10.86
CA THR A 187 17.05 1.32 10.39
C THR A 187 18.24 2.09 9.82
N PRO A 188 19.47 1.94 10.35
CA PRO A 188 20.65 2.58 9.77
C PRO A 188 20.97 2.03 8.37
N LYS A 189 21.26 2.91 7.41
CA LYS A 189 21.74 2.55 6.07
C LYS A 189 23.25 2.86 5.99
N GLY A 190 24.07 1.83 5.85
CA GLY A 190 25.54 1.98 5.74
C GLY A 190 26.21 2.53 7.00
N ASN A 191 27.45 2.99 6.86
CA ASN A 191 28.21 3.61 7.95
C ASN A 191 28.32 5.12 7.72
N ASN A 192 27.58 5.91 8.51
CA ASN A 192 27.60 7.38 8.40
C ASN A 192 28.96 8.04 8.74
N LYS A 193 29.94 7.28 9.24
CA LYS A 193 31.31 7.75 9.50
C LYS A 193 32.26 7.48 8.34
N TYR A 194 31.84 6.77 7.29
CA TYR A 194 32.70 6.48 6.15
C TYR A 194 33.02 7.77 5.37
N PRO A 195 34.29 8.06 5.04
CA PRO A 195 34.65 9.22 4.22
C PRO A 195 34.02 9.15 2.83
N GLY A 196 33.20 10.14 2.49
CA GLY A 196 32.49 10.17 1.20
C GLY A 196 31.17 9.39 1.18
N VAL A 197 30.61 9.04 2.35
CA VAL A 197 29.29 8.39 2.44
C VAL A 197 28.23 9.20 1.68
N THR A 198 27.48 8.50 0.83
CA THR A 198 26.37 9.09 0.09
C THR A 198 25.10 9.06 0.96
N PRO A 199 24.43 10.20 1.20
CA PRO A 199 23.15 10.21 1.90
C PRO A 199 22.15 9.23 1.26
N ALA A 200 21.50 8.40 2.08
CA ALA A 200 20.58 7.36 1.60
C ALA A 200 19.40 7.92 0.78
N LEU A 201 19.02 9.18 1.03
CA LEU A 201 18.00 9.92 0.29
C LEU A 201 18.42 10.21 -1.16
N ILE A 202 19.70 10.48 -1.43
CA ILE A 202 20.22 10.66 -2.80
C ILE A 202 20.03 9.35 -3.56
N ILE A 203 20.55 8.25 -3.01
CA ILE A 203 20.50 6.92 -3.63
C ILE A 203 19.04 6.56 -3.93
N TYR A 204 18.16 6.71 -2.95
CA TYR A 204 16.73 6.43 -3.14
C TYR A 204 16.09 7.25 -4.26
N ASN A 205 16.37 8.56 -4.32
CA ASN A 205 15.81 9.44 -5.35
C ASN A 205 16.37 9.13 -6.74
N LEU A 206 17.67 8.85 -6.86
CA LEU A 206 18.33 8.51 -8.12
C LEU A 206 17.83 7.18 -8.68
N LEU A 207 17.74 6.14 -7.84
CA LEU A 207 17.23 4.83 -8.25
C LEU A 207 15.82 4.94 -8.83
N TRP A 208 14.90 5.58 -8.11
CA TRP A 208 13.52 5.71 -8.59
C TRP A 208 13.38 6.53 -9.88
N ARG A 209 14.31 7.44 -10.16
CA ARG A 209 14.27 8.34 -11.31
C ARG A 209 14.92 7.77 -12.56
N TYR A 210 16.10 7.19 -12.38
CA TYR A 210 17.01 6.89 -13.49
C TYR A 210 17.18 5.40 -13.76
N THR A 211 16.57 4.54 -12.96
CA THR A 211 16.59 3.11 -13.21
C THR A 211 15.18 2.55 -13.36
N GLU A 212 15.10 1.45 -14.08
CA GLU A 212 14.00 0.51 -14.07
C GLU A 212 14.39 -0.72 -13.26
N HIS A 213 13.40 -1.50 -12.87
CA HIS A 213 13.66 -2.73 -12.15
C HIS A 213 14.33 -3.76 -13.08
N GLY A 214 15.39 -4.39 -12.58
CA GLY A 214 16.25 -5.29 -13.37
C GLY A 214 17.49 -4.60 -13.93
N ASP A 215 17.56 -3.26 -13.88
CA ASP A 215 18.76 -2.54 -14.27
C ASP A 215 19.92 -2.84 -13.30
N LEU A 216 21.13 -2.92 -13.86
CA LEU A 216 22.35 -2.97 -13.07
C LEU A 216 22.66 -1.56 -12.54
N VAL A 217 22.63 -1.41 -11.22
CA VAL A 217 23.07 -0.19 -10.54
C VAL A 217 24.50 -0.37 -10.07
N ILE A 218 25.38 0.54 -10.46
CA ILE A 218 26.74 0.65 -9.92
C ILE A 218 26.80 1.92 -9.09
N ASP A 219 26.96 1.78 -7.77
CA ASP A 219 27.21 2.90 -6.87
C ASP A 219 28.72 3.01 -6.60
N PRO A 220 29.45 3.93 -7.27
CA PRO A 220 30.88 4.10 -7.05
C PRO A 220 31.21 4.79 -5.72
N MET A 221 30.19 5.19 -4.94
CA MET A 221 30.30 5.95 -3.69
C MET A 221 29.76 5.18 -2.48
N CYS A 222 29.72 3.84 -2.54
CA CYS A 222 29.18 3.01 -1.45
C CYS A 222 30.09 3.06 -0.19
N GLY A 223 29.56 3.59 0.91
CA GLY A 223 30.22 3.74 2.21
C GLY A 223 29.30 3.44 3.39
#